data_AF-A0AAY4EVK1-F1
#
_entry.id   AF-A0AAY4EVK1-F1
#
_cell.length_a   1.000
_cell.length_b   1.000
_cell.length_c   1.000
_cell.angle_alpha   90.00
_cell.angle_beta   90.00
_cell.angle_gamma   90.00
#
_symmetry.space_group_name_H-M   'P 1'
#
loop_
_entity.id
_entity.type
_entity.pdbx_description
1 polymer ?
#
loop_
_entity_poly.entity_id
_entity_poly.type
_entity_poly.pdbx_seq_one_letter_code
_entity_poly.pdbx_strand_id
1 'polypeptide(L)'
;MLPFAMATSMPVRLRIFSLNCWGIRYMSKYCVERYAMIGEVLSREHHDIVLLQEVWSEKDYLFLKKTLACCHPYSYYFKSGVIGSGLAVFSKHRIHEAFLYRYSLNGYPYMAHHGDWFGGKAVGLVHLNISGLKIHVYVTHLHAEYCREKDSYLPHRVVQAWELQHFVRHTSSGADVVILGGDLNMHPQDLGSRLVWTYTGLKDCYTETEHFDGCENGITLISDNPFINKAELGPFEKGIRIDYILFKGSGKVDVKCESLSTTKGSISGKPFPLSDHEALSAQLLLMPVVEVRQDRDNELATDNLPELVDIVNEVRTEVKVGLHCTERKRHTAARTGFMGVVLLLLELAIAMVPWLALAAEQPFPRASFYLLGALCFAILLSTSMLYLFYTTELKALQGAEDQMRLAIGSLQEKLKTLETPQKSPARCVDSNTEHPDG
;
A
#
# COMPACT_ATOMS: atom_id res chain seq x y z
N MET A 1 40.36 25.69 -23.00
CA MET A 1 39.06 25.10 -22.59
C MET A 1 39.08 25.00 -21.08
N LEU A 2 38.35 25.90 -20.41
CA LEU A 2 38.13 25.82 -18.96
C LEU A 2 37.27 24.58 -18.67
N PRO A 3 37.57 23.79 -17.62
CA PRO A 3 36.66 22.74 -17.19
C PRO A 3 35.38 23.37 -16.68
N PHE A 4 34.25 22.88 -17.20
CA PHE A 4 32.90 23.23 -16.79
C PHE A 4 32.76 23.07 -15.27
N ALA A 5 32.14 24.06 -14.64
CA ALA A 5 32.03 24.25 -13.20
C ALA A 5 31.66 22.98 -12.42
N MET A 6 32.42 22.70 -11.36
CA MET A 6 31.95 21.87 -10.25
C MET A 6 30.70 22.51 -9.67
N ALA A 7 29.54 21.89 -9.87
CA ALA A 7 28.36 22.21 -9.08
C ALA A 7 28.64 21.74 -7.66
N THR A 8 29.09 22.66 -6.80
CA THR A 8 29.06 22.49 -5.35
C THR A 8 27.60 22.37 -4.95
N SER A 9 27.08 21.15 -4.92
CA SER A 9 25.66 20.93 -4.67
C SER A 9 25.39 21.09 -3.18
N MET A 10 24.93 22.29 -2.81
CA MET A 10 24.50 22.60 -1.45
C MET A 10 23.48 21.56 -0.94
N PRO A 11 23.52 21.21 0.35
CA PRO A 11 22.49 20.36 0.94
C PRO A 11 21.09 20.94 0.71
N VAL A 12 20.13 20.08 0.37
CA VAL A 12 18.73 20.46 0.14
C VAL A 12 17.91 19.97 1.31
N ARG A 13 17.17 20.86 1.97
CA ARG A 13 16.18 20.48 2.99
C ARG A 13 14.81 20.37 2.36
N LEU A 14 14.13 19.26 2.63
CA LEU A 14 12.76 19.00 2.20
C LEU A 14 11.86 18.71 3.39
N ARG A 15 10.69 19.35 3.41
CA ARG A 15 9.65 19.10 4.41
C ARG A 15 8.52 18.32 3.77
N ILE A 16 8.26 17.12 4.28
CA ILE A 16 7.27 16.18 3.77
C ILE A 16 6.14 16.06 4.79
N PHE A 17 4.90 16.22 4.33
CA PHE A 17 3.70 16.03 5.14
C PHE A 17 2.93 14.80 4.66
N SER A 18 2.42 13.98 5.59
CA SER A 18 1.49 12.90 5.28
C SER A 18 0.29 12.91 6.22
N LEU A 19 -0.92 12.70 5.70
CA LEU A 19 -2.13 12.58 6.49
C LEU A 19 -3.21 11.75 5.79
N ASN A 20 -3.70 10.71 6.47
CA ASN A 20 -5.01 10.14 6.19
C ASN A 20 -6.09 11.13 6.63
N CYS A 21 -6.84 11.66 5.67
CA CYS A 21 -7.79 12.75 5.88
C CYS A 21 -9.17 12.29 6.35
N TRP A 22 -9.43 10.98 6.41
CA TRP A 22 -10.73 10.41 6.78
C TRP A 22 -11.89 11.10 6.05
N GLY A 23 -11.82 11.17 4.72
CA GLY A 23 -12.80 11.88 3.91
C GLY A 23 -14.00 11.03 3.49
N ILE A 24 -14.37 10.01 4.28
CA ILE A 24 -15.39 9.03 3.91
C ILE A 24 -16.76 9.71 3.96
N ARG A 25 -17.39 9.82 2.78
CA ARG A 25 -18.69 10.48 2.66
C ARG A 25 -19.73 9.77 3.54
N TYR A 26 -20.49 10.56 4.28
CA TYR A 26 -21.56 10.13 5.22
C TYR A 26 -21.10 9.40 6.50
N MET A 27 -19.85 8.91 6.58
CA MET A 27 -19.31 8.29 7.79
C MET A 27 -18.47 9.27 8.61
N SER A 28 -17.64 10.05 7.94
CA SER A 28 -16.70 10.93 8.61
C SER A 28 -17.38 12.20 9.14
N LYS A 29 -17.18 12.46 10.43
CA LYS A 29 -17.77 13.62 11.13
C LYS A 29 -17.04 14.90 10.74
N TYR A 30 -17.79 16.01 10.71
CA TYR A 30 -17.28 17.37 10.47
C TYR A 30 -16.38 17.49 9.22
N CYS A 31 -16.69 16.75 8.16
CA CYS A 31 -15.79 16.62 7.01
C CYS A 31 -15.45 17.98 6.37
N VAL A 32 -16.45 18.86 6.15
CA VAL A 32 -16.22 20.17 5.53
C VAL A 32 -15.31 21.05 6.39
N GLU A 33 -15.57 21.07 7.69
CA GLU A 33 -14.82 21.85 8.66
C GLU A 33 -13.38 21.33 8.83
N ARG A 34 -13.19 20.01 8.85
CA ARG A 34 -11.86 19.40 8.91
C ARG A 34 -11.05 19.68 7.65
N TYR A 35 -11.63 19.59 6.46
CA TYR A 35 -10.94 19.96 5.22
C TYR A 35 -10.54 21.45 5.20
N ALA A 36 -11.37 22.34 5.74
CA ALA A 36 -11.00 23.74 5.92
C ALA A 36 -9.80 23.90 6.88
N MET A 37 -9.79 23.18 7.99
CA MET A 37 -8.67 23.16 8.94
C MET A 37 -7.38 22.58 8.33
N ILE A 38 -7.49 21.48 7.57
CA ILE A 38 -6.36 20.89 6.84
C ILE A 38 -5.77 21.91 5.87
N GLY A 39 -6.62 22.60 5.09
CA GLY A 39 -6.17 23.66 4.19
C GLY A 39 -5.46 24.82 4.91
N GLU A 40 -5.94 25.22 6.08
CA GLU A 40 -5.30 26.26 6.91
C GLU A 40 -3.93 25.84 7.43
N VAL A 41 -3.82 24.62 7.99
CA VAL A 41 -2.55 24.06 8.50
C VAL A 41 -1.52 23.97 7.39
N LEU A 42 -1.88 23.35 6.26
CA LEU A 42 -1.00 23.19 5.11
C LEU A 42 -0.56 24.53 4.50
N SER A 43 -1.41 25.57 4.59
CA SER A 43 -1.04 26.92 4.13
C SER A 43 0.00 27.60 5.01
N ARG A 44 0.08 27.25 6.30
CA ARG A 44 0.97 27.89 7.29
C ARG A 44 2.31 27.18 7.45
N GLU A 45 2.30 25.85 7.45
CA GLU A 45 3.48 25.08 7.85
C GLU A 45 4.54 24.95 6.75
N HIS A 46 4.25 25.45 5.54
CA HIS A 46 5.19 25.54 4.41
C HIS A 46 5.92 24.22 4.12
N HIS A 47 5.22 23.09 4.09
CA HIS A 47 5.77 21.84 3.57
C HIS A 47 6.10 21.95 2.07
N ASP A 48 7.05 21.16 1.58
CA ASP A 48 7.42 21.17 0.16
C ASP A 48 6.58 20.18 -0.64
N ILE A 49 6.23 19.06 0.01
CA ILE A 49 5.43 17.97 -0.56
C ILE A 49 4.44 17.49 0.50
N VAL A 50 3.18 17.34 0.09
CA VAL A 50 2.04 16.93 0.92
C VAL A 50 1.41 15.69 0.30
N LEU A 51 1.30 14.63 1.09
CA LEU A 51 0.81 13.30 0.70
C LEU A 51 -0.48 13.02 1.47
N LEU A 52 -1.62 13.02 0.79
CA LEU A 52 -2.92 12.83 1.43
C LEU A 52 -3.54 11.49 1.04
N GLN A 53 -4.10 10.81 2.03
CA GLN A 53 -4.91 9.60 1.86
C GLN A 53 -6.36 9.92 2.23
N GLU A 54 -7.28 9.05 1.80
CA GLU A 54 -8.72 9.19 2.04
C GLU A 54 -9.37 10.51 1.55
N VAL A 55 -8.80 11.12 0.52
CA VAL A 55 -9.45 12.19 -0.25
C VAL A 55 -10.43 11.58 -1.26
N TRP A 56 -11.51 10.98 -0.76
CA TRP A 56 -12.47 10.22 -1.58
C TRP A 56 -13.32 11.10 -2.51
N SER A 57 -13.49 12.37 -2.18
CA SER A 57 -14.36 13.30 -2.89
C SER A 57 -13.55 14.27 -3.74
N GLU A 58 -13.80 14.27 -5.06
CA GLU A 58 -13.16 15.21 -5.99
C GLU A 58 -13.50 16.67 -5.62
N LYS A 59 -14.66 16.92 -5.01
CA LYS A 59 -15.02 18.25 -4.50
C LYS A 59 -14.07 18.71 -3.39
N ASP A 60 -13.70 17.83 -2.47
CA ASP A 60 -12.82 18.16 -1.35
C ASP A 60 -11.37 18.32 -1.82
N TYR A 61 -10.93 17.50 -2.80
CA TYR A 61 -9.67 17.74 -3.50
C TYR A 61 -9.64 19.11 -4.20
N LEU A 62 -10.68 19.47 -4.96
CA LEU A 62 -10.75 20.76 -5.66
C LEU A 62 -10.80 21.94 -4.68
N PHE A 63 -11.44 21.77 -3.53
CA PHE A 63 -11.41 22.75 -2.44
C PHE A 63 -9.97 22.96 -1.95
N LEU A 64 -9.25 21.89 -1.59
CA LEU A 64 -7.85 21.99 -1.16
C LEU A 64 -6.96 22.60 -2.25
N LYS A 65 -7.13 22.21 -3.51
CA LYS A 65 -6.40 22.77 -4.65
C LYS A 65 -6.58 24.27 -4.78
N LYS A 66 -7.80 24.78 -4.57
CA LYS A 66 -8.05 26.21 -4.58
C LYS A 66 -7.41 26.90 -3.37
N THR A 67 -7.58 26.34 -2.18
CA THR A 67 -7.07 26.90 -0.92
C THR A 67 -5.54 26.97 -0.90
N LEU A 68 -4.87 25.95 -1.43
CA LEU A 68 -3.42 25.81 -1.42
C LEU A 68 -2.74 26.41 -2.67
N ALA A 69 -3.46 27.06 -3.58
CA ALA A 69 -2.93 27.48 -4.87
C ALA A 69 -1.70 28.40 -4.78
N CYS A 70 -1.57 29.20 -3.70
CA CYS A 70 -0.43 30.10 -3.51
C CYS A 70 0.82 29.42 -2.90
N CYS A 71 0.63 28.36 -2.11
CA CYS A 71 1.71 27.69 -1.40
C CYS A 71 2.10 26.34 -2.03
N HIS A 72 1.15 25.61 -2.60
CA HIS A 72 1.35 24.34 -3.31
C HIS A 72 0.64 24.39 -4.68
N PRO A 73 1.17 25.17 -5.64
CA PRO A 73 0.52 25.40 -6.93
C PRO A 73 0.39 24.14 -7.79
N TYR A 74 1.22 23.11 -7.53
CA TYR A 74 1.19 21.85 -8.26
C TYR A 74 0.48 20.79 -7.43
N SER A 75 -0.45 20.06 -8.05
CA SER A 75 -1.13 18.97 -7.39
C SER A 75 -1.60 17.92 -8.38
N TYR A 76 -1.77 16.70 -7.90
CA TYR A 76 -2.29 15.59 -8.66
C TYR A 76 -3.27 14.76 -7.83
N TYR A 77 -4.40 14.39 -8.44
CA TYR A 77 -5.43 13.56 -7.83
C TYR A 77 -5.52 12.23 -8.55
N PHE A 78 -5.30 11.13 -7.83
CA PHE A 78 -5.24 9.80 -8.43
C PHE A 78 -6.65 9.20 -8.51
N LYS A 79 -7.18 9.06 -9.73
CA LYS A 79 -8.51 8.46 -9.95
C LYS A 79 -8.41 6.94 -10.07
N SER A 80 -9.24 6.20 -9.32
CA SER A 80 -9.25 4.73 -9.27
C SER A 80 -10.61 4.22 -8.78
N GLY A 81 -10.92 2.94 -9.01
CA GLY A 81 -12.09 2.28 -8.41
C GLY A 81 -13.43 2.96 -8.73
N VAL A 82 -14.44 2.71 -7.89
CA VAL A 82 -15.78 3.33 -8.02
C VAL A 82 -15.82 4.68 -7.31
N ILE A 83 -15.24 4.76 -6.12
CA ILE A 83 -15.26 5.98 -5.28
C ILE A 83 -13.92 6.74 -5.25
N GLY A 84 -12.92 6.35 -6.04
CA GLY A 84 -11.57 6.95 -6.04
C GLY A 84 -10.50 6.04 -5.44
N SER A 85 -9.22 6.44 -5.54
CA SER A 85 -8.15 5.83 -4.73
C SER A 85 -8.03 6.47 -3.33
N GLY A 86 -8.60 7.66 -3.16
CA GLY A 86 -8.40 8.49 -1.98
C GLY A 86 -7.04 9.21 -1.94
N LEU A 87 -6.20 9.08 -2.97
CA LEU A 87 -4.83 9.61 -2.93
C LEU A 87 -4.72 10.96 -3.64
N ALA A 88 -4.05 11.90 -2.98
CA ALA A 88 -3.71 13.20 -3.57
C ALA A 88 -2.30 13.63 -3.17
N VAL A 89 -1.62 14.33 -4.08
CA VAL A 89 -0.33 14.99 -3.81
C VAL A 89 -0.46 16.47 -4.08
N PHE A 90 0.07 17.30 -3.18
CA PHE A 90 0.30 18.72 -3.38
C PHE A 90 1.79 19.03 -3.22
N SER A 91 2.32 19.94 -4.04
CA SER A 91 3.73 20.29 -4.00
C SER A 91 3.97 21.76 -4.36
N LYS A 92 5.00 22.33 -3.73
CA LYS A 92 5.64 23.58 -4.17
C LYS A 92 6.34 23.42 -5.51
N HIS A 93 6.82 22.22 -5.81
CA HIS A 93 7.63 21.90 -6.96
C HIS A 93 6.79 21.29 -8.08
N ARG A 94 7.22 21.52 -9.32
CA ARG A 94 6.49 21.03 -10.49
C ARG A 94 6.45 19.50 -10.51
N ILE A 95 5.24 18.96 -10.61
CA ILE A 95 5.02 17.55 -10.91
C ILE A 95 5.24 17.36 -12.42
N HIS A 96 6.24 16.55 -12.78
CA HIS A 96 6.59 16.28 -14.18
C HIS A 96 5.78 15.13 -14.75
N GLU A 97 5.61 14.08 -13.95
CA GLU A 97 4.91 12.85 -14.33
C GLU A 97 4.13 12.34 -13.13
N ALA A 98 3.04 11.62 -13.40
CA ALA A 98 2.26 10.93 -12.39
C ALA A 98 1.85 9.56 -12.92
N PHE A 99 1.98 8.53 -12.08
CA PHE A 99 1.62 7.15 -12.42
C PHE A 99 0.86 6.51 -11.27
N LEU A 100 -0.13 5.67 -11.60
CA LEU A 100 -0.98 5.01 -10.61
C LEU A 100 -0.93 3.51 -10.83
N TYR A 101 -0.66 2.77 -9.76
CA TYR A 101 -0.81 1.33 -9.73
C TYR A 101 -1.90 0.94 -8.74
N ARG A 102 -3.02 0.41 -9.24
CA ARG A 102 -4.11 -0.13 -8.42
C ARG A 102 -3.78 -1.56 -8.01
N TYR A 103 -3.92 -1.83 -6.72
CA TYR A 103 -3.67 -3.18 -6.20
C TYR A 103 -4.68 -4.20 -6.71
N SER A 104 -4.25 -5.46 -6.78
CA SER A 104 -5.05 -6.56 -7.32
C SER A 104 -6.14 -7.06 -6.37
N LEU A 105 -5.95 -6.90 -5.05
CA LEU A 105 -6.88 -7.36 -4.00
C LEU A 105 -7.31 -6.20 -3.09
N ASN A 106 -8.62 -5.90 -3.05
CA ASN A 106 -9.17 -4.74 -2.31
C ASN A 106 -10.38 -5.08 -1.42
N GLY A 107 -10.52 -6.33 -0.97
CA GLY A 107 -11.59 -6.73 -0.04
C GLY A 107 -12.81 -7.34 -0.74
N TYR A 108 -13.98 -7.31 -0.11
CA TYR A 108 -15.17 -8.05 -0.56
C TYR A 108 -16.37 -7.12 -0.86
N PRO A 109 -17.05 -7.24 -2.03
CA PRO A 109 -18.17 -6.36 -2.41
C PRO A 109 -19.38 -6.49 -1.50
N TYR A 110 -19.60 -7.68 -0.94
CA TYR A 110 -20.73 -7.95 -0.04
C TYR A 110 -20.50 -7.48 1.40
N MET A 111 -19.26 -7.09 1.74
CA MET A 111 -18.94 -6.47 3.03
C MET A 111 -19.11 -4.96 2.90
N ALA A 112 -20.36 -4.49 2.72
CA ALA A 112 -20.64 -3.09 2.40
C ALA A 112 -20.10 -2.08 3.44
N HIS A 113 -20.01 -2.50 4.70
CA HIS A 113 -19.45 -1.70 5.80
C HIS A 113 -17.92 -1.62 5.78
N HIS A 114 -17.26 -2.43 4.94
CA HIS A 114 -15.81 -2.44 4.75
C HIS A 114 -15.50 -1.77 3.39
N GLY A 115 -15.34 -0.45 3.42
CA GLY A 115 -15.36 0.41 2.23
C GLY A 115 -14.26 0.18 1.20
N ASP A 116 -13.21 -0.58 1.54
CA ASP A 116 -12.02 -0.81 0.72
C ASP A 116 -12.34 -1.36 -0.68
N TRP A 117 -13.37 -2.20 -0.83
CA TRP A 117 -13.70 -2.80 -2.13
C TRP A 117 -14.25 -1.78 -3.13
N PHE A 118 -15.03 -0.82 -2.63
CA PHE A 118 -15.53 0.28 -3.47
C PHE A 118 -14.41 1.26 -3.80
N GLY A 119 -13.46 1.40 -2.86
CA GLY A 119 -12.20 2.09 -3.05
C GLY A 119 -11.30 1.37 -4.07
N GLY A 120 -10.52 2.15 -4.80
CA GLY A 120 -9.47 1.63 -5.65
C GLY A 120 -8.11 1.77 -4.98
N LYS A 121 -7.88 1.06 -3.86
CA LYS A 121 -6.63 1.11 -3.09
C LYS A 121 -5.44 0.89 -4.03
N ALA A 122 -4.40 1.70 -3.85
CA ALA A 122 -3.37 1.90 -4.85
C ALA A 122 -2.11 2.53 -4.25
N VAL A 123 -1.07 2.61 -5.07
CA VAL A 123 0.07 3.51 -4.91
C VAL A 123 0.13 4.48 -6.08
N GLY A 124 0.22 5.77 -5.77
CA GLY A 124 0.48 6.84 -6.72
C GLY A 124 1.95 7.24 -6.68
N LEU A 125 2.57 7.45 -7.83
CA LEU A 125 3.93 7.95 -8.01
C LEU A 125 3.87 9.32 -8.68
N VAL A 126 4.66 10.27 -8.20
CA VAL A 126 4.97 11.53 -8.90
C VAL A 126 6.48 11.73 -9.04
N HIS A 127 6.90 12.29 -10.18
CA HIS A 127 8.28 12.68 -10.43
C HIS A 127 8.45 14.18 -10.21
N LEU A 128 9.42 14.54 -9.38
CA LEU A 128 9.81 15.91 -9.07
C LEU A 128 11.29 16.14 -9.44
N ASN A 129 11.61 17.37 -9.82
CA ASN A 129 12.99 17.84 -9.91
C ASN A 129 13.16 18.99 -8.93
N ILE A 130 13.96 18.77 -7.88
CA ILE A 130 14.22 19.78 -6.85
C ILE A 130 15.72 20.02 -6.78
N SER A 131 16.14 21.25 -7.08
CA SER A 131 17.55 21.65 -7.07
C SER A 131 18.46 20.74 -7.92
N GLY A 132 17.94 20.20 -9.03
CA GLY A 132 18.68 19.30 -9.92
C GLY A 132 18.62 17.82 -9.52
N LEU A 133 18.01 17.48 -8.38
CA LEU A 133 17.83 16.10 -7.91
C LEU A 133 16.51 15.53 -8.43
N LYS A 134 16.54 14.32 -8.96
CA LYS A 134 15.35 13.56 -9.35
C LYS A 134 14.76 12.89 -8.13
N ILE A 135 13.55 13.28 -7.75
CA ILE A 135 12.88 12.78 -6.56
C ILE A 135 11.61 12.05 -6.98
N HIS A 136 11.55 10.76 -6.68
CA HIS A 136 10.38 9.93 -6.91
C HIS A 136 9.60 9.84 -5.60
N VAL A 137 8.39 10.38 -5.61
CA VAL A 137 7.53 10.43 -4.42
C VAL A 137 6.33 9.53 -4.62
N TYR A 138 6.11 8.67 -3.65
CA TYR A 138 5.05 7.68 -3.64
C TYR A 138 4.06 8.00 -2.53
N VAL A 139 2.77 7.96 -2.84
CA VAL A 139 1.69 8.02 -1.86
C VAL A 139 0.87 6.73 -1.93
N THR A 140 0.60 6.10 -0.81
CA THR A 140 -0.17 4.85 -0.76
C THR A 140 -1.18 4.84 0.36
N HIS A 141 -2.21 4.01 0.20
CA HIS A 141 -3.13 3.63 1.25
C HIS A 141 -3.46 2.15 1.07
N LEU A 142 -3.00 1.30 2.00
CA LEU A 142 -3.27 -0.13 1.97
C LEU A 142 -4.65 -0.47 2.54
N HIS A 143 -5.07 -1.71 2.39
CA HIS A 143 -6.37 -2.19 2.87
C HIS A 143 -6.46 -2.03 4.38
N ALA A 144 -7.62 -1.61 4.91
CA ALA A 144 -7.79 -1.43 6.34
C ALA A 144 -7.76 -2.76 7.13
N GLU A 145 -7.27 -2.69 8.38
CA GLU A 145 -7.39 -3.78 9.36
C GLU A 145 -8.66 -3.58 10.19
N TYR A 146 -9.75 -4.25 9.82
CA TYR A 146 -11.04 -4.12 10.50
C TYR A 146 -11.12 -4.87 11.84
N CYS A 147 -10.29 -5.90 12.04
CA CYS A 147 -10.28 -6.71 13.25
C CYS A 147 -8.97 -7.48 13.36
N ARG A 148 -8.09 -7.08 14.28
CA ARG A 148 -6.76 -7.69 14.45
C ARG A 148 -6.82 -9.15 14.92
N GLU A 149 -7.79 -9.51 15.76
CA GLU A 149 -7.95 -10.87 16.28
C GLU A 149 -8.46 -11.87 15.23
N LYS A 150 -9.25 -11.38 14.26
CA LYS A 150 -9.92 -12.19 13.22
C LYS A 150 -9.78 -11.54 11.87
N ASP A 151 -8.55 -11.35 11.45
CA ASP A 151 -8.28 -10.60 10.25
C ASP A 151 -8.39 -11.46 8.98
N SER A 152 -9.57 -11.44 8.36
CA SER A 152 -9.77 -12.09 7.07
C SER A 152 -9.07 -11.39 5.91
N TYR A 153 -8.52 -10.19 6.10
CA TYR A 153 -7.91 -9.37 5.07
C TYR A 153 -6.38 -9.37 5.13
N LEU A 154 -5.76 -10.13 6.04
CA LEU A 154 -4.30 -10.25 6.11
C LEU A 154 -3.69 -10.67 4.75
N PRO A 155 -4.22 -11.69 4.04
CA PRO A 155 -3.68 -12.04 2.72
C PRO A 155 -3.81 -10.90 1.70
N HIS A 156 -4.86 -10.08 1.80
CA HIS A 156 -5.01 -8.91 0.94
C HIS A 156 -3.94 -7.88 1.25
N ARG A 157 -3.76 -7.49 2.53
CA ARG A 157 -2.73 -6.51 2.94
C ARG A 157 -1.33 -7.00 2.58
N VAL A 158 -1.03 -8.28 2.77
CA VAL A 158 0.27 -8.88 2.42
C VAL A 158 0.51 -8.86 0.91
N VAL A 159 -0.48 -9.18 0.07
CA VAL A 159 -0.35 -9.06 -1.40
C VAL A 159 -0.19 -7.60 -1.82
N GLN A 160 -0.94 -6.67 -1.23
CA GLN A 160 -0.76 -5.25 -1.55
C GLN A 160 0.64 -4.74 -1.16
N ALA A 161 1.18 -5.17 -0.01
CA ALA A 161 2.54 -4.86 0.42
C ALA A 161 3.59 -5.45 -0.55
N TRP A 162 3.34 -6.68 -1.03
CA TRP A 162 4.15 -7.33 -2.05
C TRP A 162 4.14 -6.54 -3.38
N GLU A 163 2.97 -6.09 -3.82
CA GLU A 163 2.84 -5.26 -5.00
C GLU A 163 3.47 -3.88 -4.82
N LEU A 164 3.32 -3.26 -3.65
CA LEU A 164 3.90 -1.96 -3.30
C LEU A 164 5.43 -1.99 -3.36
N GLN A 165 6.07 -2.96 -2.70
CA GLN A 165 7.54 -3.07 -2.75
C GLN A 165 8.01 -3.33 -4.18
N HIS A 166 7.29 -4.17 -4.93
CA HIS A 166 7.66 -4.51 -6.30
C HIS A 166 7.56 -3.27 -7.19
N PHE A 167 6.47 -2.52 -7.07
CA PHE A 167 6.26 -1.26 -7.77
C PHE A 167 7.40 -0.28 -7.47
N VAL A 168 7.63 0.04 -6.19
CA VAL A 168 8.70 0.98 -5.78
C VAL A 168 10.05 0.57 -6.34
N ARG A 169 10.44 -0.72 -6.27
CA ARG A 169 11.73 -1.18 -6.77
C ARG A 169 11.87 -1.03 -8.29
N HIS A 170 10.81 -1.30 -9.05
CA HIS A 170 10.86 -1.22 -10.50
C HIS A 170 10.72 0.20 -11.04
N THR A 171 10.07 1.10 -10.30
CA THR A 171 9.84 2.49 -10.74
C THR A 171 10.77 3.51 -10.07
N SER A 172 11.59 3.11 -9.10
CA SER A 172 12.60 3.99 -8.48
C SER A 172 13.94 4.04 -9.23
N SER A 173 14.12 3.22 -10.27
CA SER A 173 15.34 3.22 -11.06
C SER A 173 15.59 4.60 -11.67
N GLY A 174 16.77 5.16 -11.40
CA GLY A 174 17.17 6.49 -11.89
C GLY A 174 16.72 7.67 -11.02
N ALA A 175 16.03 7.44 -9.90
CA ALA A 175 15.79 8.47 -8.89
C ALA A 175 17.07 8.73 -8.08
N ASP A 176 17.35 9.99 -7.77
CA ASP A 176 18.41 10.34 -6.82
C ASP A 176 17.93 10.16 -5.37
N VAL A 177 16.63 10.37 -5.13
CA VAL A 177 15.94 10.22 -3.84
C VAL A 177 14.57 9.57 -4.05
N VAL A 178 14.22 8.65 -3.16
CA VAL A 178 12.91 8.00 -3.10
C VAL A 178 12.24 8.34 -1.78
N ILE A 179 10.97 8.75 -1.82
CA ILE A 179 10.14 9.03 -0.65
C ILE A 179 8.84 8.26 -0.80
N LEU A 180 8.44 7.47 0.18
CA LEU A 180 7.15 6.79 0.24
C LEU A 180 6.41 7.29 1.48
N GLY A 181 5.21 7.83 1.32
CA GLY A 181 4.37 8.23 2.44
C GLY A 181 2.96 7.68 2.36
N GLY A 182 2.35 7.48 3.52
CA GLY A 182 0.93 7.19 3.64
C GLY A 182 0.60 6.14 4.67
N ASP A 183 -0.65 5.69 4.61
CA ASP A 183 -1.26 4.77 5.56
C ASP A 183 -1.06 3.31 5.08
N LEU A 184 -0.25 2.56 5.80
CA LEU A 184 -0.01 1.15 5.49
C LEU A 184 -1.01 0.21 6.20
N ASN A 185 -1.87 0.74 7.10
CA ASN A 185 -2.81 -0.04 7.89
C ASN A 185 -2.18 -1.25 8.59
N MET A 186 -0.90 -1.12 8.94
CA MET A 186 -0.09 -2.19 9.53
C MET A 186 0.88 -1.60 10.53
N HIS A 187 0.98 -2.24 11.68
CA HIS A 187 1.95 -1.95 12.72
C HIS A 187 3.38 -2.20 12.22
N PRO A 188 4.42 -1.61 12.82
CA PRO A 188 5.76 -1.77 12.29
C PRO A 188 6.25 -3.23 12.33
N GLN A 189 5.81 -4.01 13.30
CA GLN A 189 6.19 -5.42 13.43
C GLN A 189 5.35 -6.35 12.54
N ASP A 190 4.32 -5.84 11.86
CA ASP A 190 3.49 -6.65 10.98
C ASP A 190 4.24 -7.00 9.69
N LEU A 191 3.87 -8.16 9.14
CA LEU A 191 4.57 -8.80 8.04
C LEU A 191 4.68 -7.93 6.77
N GLY A 192 3.61 -7.22 6.41
CA GLY A 192 3.62 -6.37 5.22
C GLY A 192 4.50 -5.13 5.38
N SER A 193 4.55 -4.53 6.57
CA SER A 193 5.45 -3.41 6.87
C SER A 193 6.91 -3.86 6.77
N ARG A 194 7.24 -4.99 7.43
CA ARG A 194 8.57 -5.63 7.37
C ARG A 194 9.01 -5.92 5.94
N LEU A 195 8.12 -6.48 5.13
CA LEU A 195 8.38 -6.74 3.72
C LEU A 195 8.71 -5.45 2.94
N VAL A 196 7.95 -4.37 3.16
CA VAL A 196 8.11 -3.13 2.38
C VAL A 196 9.49 -2.53 2.58
N TRP A 197 9.92 -2.24 3.81
CA TRP A 197 11.24 -1.63 4.00
C TRP A 197 12.39 -2.59 3.72
N THR A 198 12.33 -3.85 4.17
CA THR A 198 13.45 -4.78 4.00
C THR A 198 13.71 -5.07 2.52
N TYR A 199 12.65 -5.20 1.71
CA TYR A 199 12.84 -5.50 0.29
C TYR A 199 13.18 -4.26 -0.56
N THR A 200 12.72 -3.07 -0.17
CA THR A 200 12.99 -1.82 -0.90
C THR A 200 14.27 -1.13 -0.46
N GLY A 201 14.78 -1.44 0.75
CA GLY A 201 15.84 -0.68 1.42
C GLY A 201 15.40 0.71 1.88
N LEU A 202 14.11 0.99 1.91
CA LEU A 202 13.58 2.24 2.46
C LEU A 202 13.76 2.27 3.97
N LYS A 203 14.09 3.45 4.50
CA LYS A 203 14.26 3.68 5.93
C LYS A 203 13.09 4.47 6.49
N ASP A 204 12.67 4.15 7.70
CA ASP A 204 11.58 4.82 8.40
C ASP A 204 12.06 6.12 9.04
N CYS A 205 11.43 7.25 8.71
CA CYS A 205 11.74 8.55 9.34
C CYS A 205 11.65 8.47 10.86
N TYR A 206 10.71 7.70 11.42
CA TYR A 206 10.57 7.60 12.87
C TYR A 206 11.77 6.93 13.54
N THR A 207 12.36 5.91 12.91
CA THR A 207 13.52 5.22 13.47
C THR A 207 14.83 5.95 13.17
N GLU A 208 14.90 6.70 12.07
CA GLU A 208 16.11 7.41 11.65
C GLU A 208 16.19 8.87 12.12
N THR A 209 15.12 9.43 12.69
CA THR A 209 15.11 10.85 13.08
C THR A 209 16.05 11.15 14.25
N GLU A 210 16.78 12.26 14.16
CA GLU A 210 17.57 12.77 15.28
C GLU A 210 16.69 13.40 16.37
N HIS A 211 15.56 13.97 15.98
CA HIS A 211 14.61 14.63 16.88
C HIS A 211 13.17 14.23 16.56
N PHE A 212 12.47 13.68 17.55
CA PHE A 212 11.06 13.33 17.44
C PHE A 212 10.19 14.20 18.36
N ASP A 213 9.13 14.80 17.82
CA ASP A 213 8.10 15.51 18.59
C ASP A 213 6.69 15.02 18.21
N GLY A 214 6.12 14.12 18.99
CA GLY A 214 4.85 13.50 18.64
C GLY A 214 4.27 12.63 19.74
N CYS A 215 3.31 11.80 19.36
CA CYS A 215 2.75 10.77 20.24
C CYS A 215 3.80 9.70 20.56
N GLU A 216 3.72 9.11 21.75
CA GLU A 216 4.61 8.03 22.18
C GLU A 216 4.68 6.91 21.12
N ASN A 217 5.87 6.35 20.90
CA ASN A 217 6.11 5.30 19.90
C ASN A 217 5.73 5.67 18.45
N GLY A 218 5.54 6.96 18.15
CA GLY A 218 5.13 7.43 16.83
C GLY A 218 3.69 7.05 16.48
N ILE A 219 2.83 6.79 17.47
CA ILE A 219 1.43 6.40 17.26
C ILE A 219 0.72 7.44 16.38
N THR A 220 -0.02 6.95 15.38
CA THR A 220 -0.78 7.80 14.44
C THR A 220 -2.28 7.58 14.53
N LEU A 221 -2.72 6.47 15.14
CA LEU A 221 -4.11 6.25 15.52
C LEU A 221 -4.19 6.19 17.04
N ILE A 222 -4.42 7.34 17.69
CA ILE A 222 -4.36 7.47 19.15
C ILE A 222 -5.68 7.09 19.83
N SER A 223 -5.59 6.47 21.01
CA SER A 223 -6.77 6.10 21.80
C SER A 223 -7.68 7.27 22.18
N ASP A 224 -7.10 8.45 22.32
CA ASP A 224 -7.82 9.64 22.78
C ASP A 224 -8.47 10.44 21.63
N ASN A 225 -8.30 10.01 20.38
CA ASN A 225 -8.95 10.64 19.25
C ASN A 225 -10.47 10.38 19.30
N PRO A 226 -11.32 11.42 19.31
CA PRO A 226 -12.77 11.25 19.44
C PRO A 226 -13.46 10.64 18.20
N PHE A 227 -12.72 10.43 17.11
CA PHE A 227 -13.24 9.88 15.86
C PHE A 227 -13.00 8.39 15.70
N ILE A 228 -12.09 7.79 16.46
CA ILE A 228 -11.78 6.37 16.36
C ILE A 228 -12.73 5.51 17.21
N ASN A 229 -12.83 4.23 16.85
CA ASN A 229 -13.45 3.22 17.68
C ASN A 229 -12.36 2.49 18.49
N LYS A 230 -12.34 2.68 19.81
CA LYS A 230 -11.32 2.06 20.69
C LYS A 230 -11.24 0.54 20.58
N ALA A 231 -12.33 -0.14 20.19
CA ALA A 231 -12.32 -1.59 20.01
C ALA A 231 -11.41 -2.04 18.85
N GLU A 232 -11.12 -1.16 17.87
CA GLU A 232 -10.26 -1.46 16.72
C GLU A 232 -8.77 -1.46 17.09
N LEU A 233 -8.40 -0.84 18.21
CA LEU A 233 -7.01 -0.82 18.69
C LEU A 233 -6.53 -2.18 19.22
N GLY A 234 -7.45 -3.10 19.54
CA GLY A 234 -7.12 -4.43 20.06
C GLY A 234 -6.15 -4.35 21.26
N PRO A 235 -4.94 -4.94 21.17
CA PRO A 235 -3.97 -4.93 22.27
C PRO A 235 -3.25 -3.59 22.48
N PHE A 236 -3.44 -2.60 21.60
CA PHE A 236 -2.72 -1.33 21.63
C PHE A 236 -3.47 -0.26 22.42
N GLU A 237 -3.45 -0.36 23.76
CA GLU A 237 -4.26 0.49 24.65
C GLU A 237 -4.12 2.01 24.41
N LYS A 238 -2.90 2.48 24.08
CA LYS A 238 -2.60 3.90 23.81
C LYS A 238 -2.80 4.31 22.35
N GLY A 239 -2.96 3.34 21.46
CA GLY A 239 -3.01 3.55 20.02
C GLY A 239 -1.93 2.80 19.24
N ILE A 240 -2.07 2.80 17.92
CA ILE A 240 -1.25 2.05 16.97
C ILE A 240 -0.59 2.99 15.95
N ARG A 241 0.62 2.64 15.51
CA ARG A 241 1.34 3.35 14.43
C ARG A 241 1.09 2.65 13.11
N ILE A 242 0.43 3.32 12.17
CA ILE A 242 0.06 2.75 10.86
C ILE A 242 0.33 3.68 9.68
N ASP A 243 0.73 4.93 9.94
CA ASP A 243 1.11 5.90 8.92
C ASP A 243 2.62 6.15 8.95
N TYR A 244 3.23 6.29 7.77
CA TYR A 244 4.67 6.32 7.63
C TYR A 244 5.13 7.35 6.61
N ILE A 245 6.34 7.86 6.82
CA ILE A 245 7.16 8.50 5.78
C ILE A 245 8.47 7.72 5.75
N LEU A 246 8.72 7.02 4.64
CA LEU A 246 9.93 6.26 4.40
C LEU A 246 10.76 6.95 3.31
N PHE A 247 12.07 6.79 3.37
CA PHE A 247 12.97 7.40 2.40
C PHE A 247 14.19 6.53 2.09
N LYS A 248 14.82 6.78 0.95
CA LYS A 248 16.21 6.39 0.70
C LYS A 248 16.85 7.33 -0.32
N GLY A 249 18.17 7.44 -0.22
CA GLY A 249 19.00 8.08 -1.23
C GLY A 249 19.60 7.05 -2.19
N SER A 250 20.01 7.51 -3.36
CA SER A 250 20.85 6.73 -4.29
C SER A 250 22.33 6.77 -3.87
N GLY A 251 23.20 6.07 -4.61
CA GLY A 251 24.66 6.20 -4.46
C GLY A 251 25.22 7.62 -4.69
N LYS A 252 24.40 8.57 -5.18
CA LYS A 252 24.76 9.97 -5.42
C LYS A 252 24.27 10.94 -4.34
N VAL A 253 23.32 10.54 -3.51
CA VAL A 253 22.70 11.42 -2.51
C VAL A 253 22.54 10.67 -1.20
N ASP A 254 23.19 11.15 -0.15
CA ASP A 254 22.93 10.71 1.20
C ASP A 254 21.70 11.45 1.75
N VAL A 255 20.79 10.73 2.41
CA VAL A 255 19.57 11.31 2.95
C VAL A 255 19.53 11.06 4.44
N LYS A 256 19.25 12.11 5.21
CA LYS A 256 19.08 12.04 6.66
C LYS A 256 17.73 12.61 7.07
N CYS A 257 17.12 12.05 8.11
CA CYS A 257 15.94 12.63 8.74
C CYS A 257 16.40 13.51 9.91
N GLU A 258 16.36 14.84 9.73
CA GLU A 258 16.74 15.81 10.78
C GLU A 258 15.68 15.83 11.89
N SER A 259 14.40 15.79 11.51
CA SER A 259 13.29 15.75 12.46
C SER A 259 12.05 15.06 11.91
N LEU A 260 11.25 14.50 12.80
CA LEU A 260 9.90 14.02 12.54
C LEU A 260 8.98 14.52 13.65
N SER A 261 7.80 15.01 13.28
CA SER A 261 6.75 15.30 14.25
C SER A 261 5.42 14.66 13.86
N THR A 262 4.58 14.43 14.87
CA THR A 262 3.17 14.09 14.66
C THR A 262 2.26 15.15 15.28
N THR A 263 1.04 15.29 14.76
CA THR A 263 -0.02 15.88 15.58
C THR A 263 -0.27 14.98 16.81
N LYS A 264 -0.91 15.54 17.84
CA LYS A 264 -1.13 14.89 19.14
C LYS A 264 -2.60 14.87 19.53
N GLY A 265 -3.48 14.66 18.56
CA GLY A 265 -4.92 14.74 18.68
C GLY A 265 -5.41 16.17 18.62
N SER A 266 -5.88 16.69 19.75
CA SER A 266 -6.46 18.03 19.82
C SER A 266 -5.46 19.11 19.41
N ILE A 267 -5.86 19.98 18.48
CA ILE A 267 -5.06 21.12 18.04
C ILE A 267 -5.48 22.36 18.82
N SER A 268 -4.50 23.12 19.33
CA SER A 268 -4.76 24.34 20.09
C SER A 268 -5.65 25.32 19.33
N GLY A 269 -6.73 25.77 19.97
CA GLY A 269 -7.71 26.69 19.39
C GLY A 269 -8.64 26.06 18.35
N LYS A 270 -8.63 24.74 18.16
CA LYS A 270 -9.54 24.01 17.27
C LYS A 270 -10.48 23.09 18.06
N PRO A 271 -11.73 22.91 17.60
CA PRO A 271 -12.74 22.14 18.32
C PRO A 271 -12.55 20.61 18.26
N PHE A 272 -11.76 20.11 17.32
CA PHE A 272 -11.51 18.67 17.09
C PHE A 272 -10.18 18.47 16.31
N PRO A 273 -9.63 17.24 16.25
CA PRO A 273 -8.44 16.95 15.44
C PRO A 273 -8.69 17.06 13.92
N LEU A 274 -7.62 17.10 13.12
CA LEU A 274 -7.71 17.17 11.65
C LEU A 274 -8.35 15.93 11.04
N SER A 275 -8.09 14.78 11.64
CA SER A 275 -8.55 13.47 11.22
C SER A 275 -8.67 12.54 12.42
N ASP A 276 -9.16 11.32 12.19
CA ASP A 276 -9.03 10.21 13.13
C ASP A 276 -7.57 9.70 13.22
N HIS A 277 -6.75 10.01 12.20
CA HIS A 277 -5.30 9.84 12.19
C HIS A 277 -4.54 11.13 12.54
N GLU A 278 -3.35 10.97 13.11
CA GLU A 278 -2.38 12.02 13.32
C GLU A 278 -1.53 12.28 12.07
N ALA A 279 -1.33 13.55 11.73
CA ALA A 279 -0.48 13.94 10.61
C ALA A 279 0.99 13.72 10.93
N LEU A 280 1.80 13.37 9.93
CA LEU A 280 3.26 13.28 10.01
C LEU A 280 3.89 14.45 9.28
N SER A 281 4.92 15.06 9.88
CA SER A 281 5.75 16.08 9.25
C SER A 281 7.22 15.74 9.43
N ALA A 282 7.88 15.32 8.35
CA ALA A 282 9.29 14.97 8.33
C ALA A 282 10.13 16.07 7.67
N GLN A 283 11.33 16.32 8.21
CA GLN A 283 12.36 17.13 7.58
C GLN A 283 13.52 16.25 7.15
N LEU A 284 13.74 16.18 5.84
CA LEU A 284 14.82 15.41 5.22
C LEU A 284 15.92 16.35 4.74
N LEU A 285 17.16 16.01 5.05
CA LEU A 285 18.36 16.65 4.53
C LEU A 285 18.96 15.77 3.44
N LEU A 286 18.99 16.29 2.22
CA LEU A 286 19.59 15.65 1.06
C LEU A 286 21.01 16.21 0.86
N MET A 287 22.01 15.35 0.95
CA MET A 287 23.42 15.71 0.79
C MET A 287 23.98 15.00 -0.43
N PRO A 288 24.14 15.69 -1.56
CA PRO A 288 24.72 15.04 -2.72
C PRO A 288 26.20 14.73 -2.45
N VAL A 289 26.62 13.54 -2.86
CA VAL A 289 27.93 12.98 -2.55
C VAL A 289 28.87 13.28 -3.71
N VAL A 290 30.05 13.83 -3.41
CA VAL A 290 31.05 14.24 -4.42
C VAL A 290 31.70 13.03 -5.11
N GLU A 291 31.81 11.90 -4.40
CA GLU A 291 32.26 10.63 -4.96
C GLU A 291 31.11 9.61 -4.95
N VAL A 292 30.75 9.11 -6.13
CA VAL A 292 29.68 8.11 -6.28
C VAL A 292 30.11 6.83 -5.56
N ARG A 293 29.39 6.47 -4.50
CA ARG A 293 29.56 5.15 -3.87
C ARG A 293 28.90 4.13 -4.78
N GLN A 294 29.71 3.33 -5.49
CA GLN A 294 29.19 2.30 -6.41
C GLN A 294 28.45 1.16 -5.69
N ASP A 295 28.58 1.00 -4.37
CA ASP A 295 28.15 -0.21 -3.66
C ASP A 295 27.06 -0.06 -2.58
N ARG A 296 26.54 1.14 -2.27
CA ARG A 296 25.57 1.28 -1.15
C ARG A 296 24.25 0.52 -1.34
N ASP A 297 23.73 0.47 -2.56
CA ASP A 297 22.50 -0.27 -2.88
C ASP A 297 22.73 -1.80 -2.83
N ASN A 298 23.97 -2.26 -3.02
CA ASN A 298 24.35 -3.68 -2.91
C ASN A 298 24.67 -4.08 -1.46
N GLU A 299 25.39 -3.26 -0.69
CA GLU A 299 25.78 -3.54 0.69
C GLU A 299 24.57 -3.65 1.64
N LEU A 300 23.60 -2.73 1.55
CA LEU A 300 22.38 -2.79 2.35
C LEU A 300 21.50 -4.00 1.95
N ALA A 301 21.61 -4.44 0.70
CA ALA A 301 20.91 -5.60 0.17
C ALA A 301 21.56 -6.94 0.58
N THR A 302 22.85 -6.95 0.93
CA THR A 302 23.57 -8.17 1.37
C THR A 302 23.38 -8.48 2.85
N ASP A 303 23.40 -7.47 3.74
CA ASP A 303 23.32 -7.71 5.19
C ASP A 303 21.94 -8.20 5.65
N ASN A 304 20.88 -7.69 5.00
CA ASN A 304 19.50 -8.07 5.32
C ASN A 304 19.00 -9.25 4.49
N LEU A 305 19.84 -9.87 3.67
CA LEU A 305 19.41 -10.91 2.73
C LEU A 305 18.82 -12.16 3.42
N PRO A 306 19.40 -12.69 4.52
CA PRO A 306 18.80 -13.82 5.23
C PRO A 306 17.43 -13.46 5.82
N GLU A 307 17.32 -12.30 6.46
CA GLU A 307 16.05 -11.82 7.03
C GLU A 307 15.00 -11.64 5.93
N LEU A 308 15.39 -11.10 4.78
CA LEU A 308 14.51 -10.94 3.63
C LEU A 308 14.00 -12.29 3.10
N VAL A 309 14.86 -13.31 3.03
CA VAL A 309 14.42 -14.67 2.64
C VAL A 309 13.37 -15.20 3.62
N ASP A 310 13.59 -15.03 4.93
CA ASP A 310 12.66 -15.47 5.96
C ASP A 310 11.32 -14.73 5.87
N ILE A 311 11.35 -13.40 5.75
CA ILE A 311 10.15 -12.56 5.56
C ILE A 311 9.37 -13.00 4.33
N VAL A 312 10.03 -13.21 3.18
CA VAL A 312 9.32 -13.61 1.94
C VAL A 312 8.72 -15.02 2.07
N ASN A 313 9.36 -15.93 2.82
CA ASN A 313 8.77 -17.24 3.13
C ASN A 313 7.53 -17.13 4.03
N GLU A 314 7.57 -16.25 5.04
CA GLU A 314 6.43 -15.97 5.92
C GLU A 314 5.26 -15.34 5.13
N VAL A 315 5.53 -14.29 4.33
CA VAL A 315 4.58 -13.65 3.40
C VAL A 315 3.93 -14.69 2.50
N ARG A 316 4.73 -15.57 1.88
CA ARG A 316 4.23 -16.62 1.01
C ARG A 316 3.34 -17.62 1.75
N THR A 317 3.65 -17.91 3.01
CA THR A 317 2.84 -18.81 3.84
C THR A 317 1.47 -18.19 4.12
N GLU A 318 1.40 -16.90 4.46
CA GLU A 318 0.14 -16.19 4.65
C GLU A 318 -0.70 -16.13 3.36
N VAL A 319 -0.07 -15.89 2.21
CA VAL A 319 -0.77 -15.93 0.91
C VAL A 319 -1.33 -17.33 0.62
N LYS A 320 -0.61 -18.39 0.98
CA LYS A 320 -1.12 -19.76 0.87
C LYS A 320 -2.31 -20.01 1.79
N VAL A 321 -2.31 -19.50 3.01
CA VAL A 321 -3.49 -19.59 3.90
C VAL A 321 -4.69 -18.91 3.23
N GLY A 322 -4.49 -17.72 2.66
CA GLY A 322 -5.48 -17.01 1.84
C GLY A 322 -6.01 -17.85 0.68
N LEU A 323 -5.13 -18.48 -0.10
CA LEU A 323 -5.49 -19.37 -1.21
C LEU A 323 -6.43 -20.49 -0.76
N HIS A 324 -6.07 -21.24 0.28
CA HIS A 324 -6.91 -22.35 0.77
C HIS A 324 -8.27 -21.85 1.28
N CYS A 325 -8.30 -20.68 1.93
CA CYS A 325 -9.53 -20.05 2.40
C CYS A 325 -10.45 -19.67 1.21
N THR A 326 -9.90 -19.00 0.21
CA THR A 326 -10.66 -18.54 -0.96
C THR A 326 -11.08 -19.70 -1.87
N GLU A 327 -10.27 -20.77 -1.97
CA GLU A 327 -10.66 -22.00 -2.67
C GLU A 327 -11.88 -22.62 -2.01
N ARG A 328 -11.89 -22.73 -0.69
CA ARG A 328 -13.04 -23.22 0.07
C ARG A 328 -14.28 -22.36 -0.18
N LYS A 329 -14.15 -21.02 -0.16
CA LYS A 329 -15.25 -20.09 -0.46
C LYS A 329 -15.79 -20.30 -1.89
N ARG A 330 -14.91 -20.43 -2.88
CA ARG A 330 -15.29 -20.73 -4.27
C ARG A 330 -16.02 -22.06 -4.40
N HIS A 331 -15.51 -23.12 -3.75
CA HIS A 331 -16.15 -24.43 -3.76
C HIS A 331 -17.53 -24.40 -3.12
N THR A 332 -17.69 -23.69 -1.99
CA THR A 332 -19.00 -23.48 -1.36
C THR A 332 -19.94 -22.74 -2.31
N ALA A 333 -19.52 -21.64 -2.94
CA ALA A 333 -20.33 -20.91 -3.91
C ALA A 333 -20.77 -21.79 -5.09
N ALA A 334 -19.86 -22.61 -5.63
CA ALA A 334 -20.16 -23.55 -6.71
C ALA A 334 -21.18 -24.62 -6.28
N ARG A 335 -21.02 -25.21 -5.09
CA ARG A 335 -21.95 -26.21 -4.54
C ARG A 335 -23.34 -25.62 -4.31
N THR A 336 -23.43 -24.42 -3.74
CA THR A 336 -24.70 -23.72 -3.53
C THR A 336 -25.35 -23.36 -4.87
N GLY A 337 -24.58 -22.89 -5.84
CA GLY A 337 -25.07 -22.64 -7.20
C GLY A 337 -25.62 -23.92 -7.87
N PHE A 338 -24.88 -25.03 -7.77
CA PHE A 338 -25.34 -26.32 -8.29
C PHE A 338 -26.64 -26.80 -7.61
N MET A 339 -26.75 -26.67 -6.29
CA MET A 339 -28.01 -26.94 -5.58
C MET A 339 -29.14 -26.05 -6.08
N GLY A 340 -28.88 -24.76 -6.35
CA GLY A 340 -29.85 -23.85 -6.97
C GLY A 340 -30.32 -24.31 -8.35
N VAL A 341 -29.42 -24.85 -9.18
CA VAL A 341 -29.78 -25.42 -10.50
C VAL A 341 -30.66 -26.66 -10.32
N VAL A 342 -30.29 -27.56 -9.41
CA VAL A 342 -31.09 -28.77 -9.13
C VAL A 342 -32.50 -28.41 -8.65
N LEU A 343 -32.62 -27.41 -7.76
CA LEU A 343 -33.92 -26.92 -7.29
C LEU A 343 -34.75 -26.31 -8.42
N LEU A 344 -34.14 -25.52 -9.31
CA LEU A 344 -34.81 -24.95 -10.47
C LEU A 344 -35.29 -26.05 -11.45
N LEU A 345 -34.46 -27.08 -11.70
CA LEU A 345 -34.83 -28.21 -12.54
C LEU A 345 -35.98 -29.03 -11.92
N LEU A 346 -35.95 -29.25 -10.61
CA LEU A 346 -37.04 -29.92 -9.89
C LEU A 346 -38.34 -29.13 -9.99
N GLU A 347 -38.28 -27.82 -9.82
CA GLU A 347 -39.42 -26.91 -9.97
C GLU A 347 -40.00 -26.97 -11.39
N LEU A 348 -39.15 -26.91 -12.43
CA LEU A 348 -39.58 -27.07 -13.82
C LEU A 348 -40.19 -28.45 -14.10
N ALA A 349 -39.66 -29.52 -13.50
CA ALA A 349 -40.23 -30.86 -13.61
C ALA A 349 -41.62 -30.94 -12.97
N ILE A 350 -41.81 -30.34 -11.79
CA ILE A 350 -43.12 -30.25 -11.11
C ILE A 350 -44.13 -29.48 -11.98
N ALA A 351 -43.71 -28.38 -12.61
CA ALA A 351 -44.56 -27.60 -13.51
C ALA A 351 -44.99 -28.36 -14.77
N MET A 352 -44.23 -29.37 -15.20
CA MET A 352 -44.56 -30.21 -16.35
C MET A 352 -45.56 -31.33 -16.01
N VAL A 353 -45.74 -31.68 -14.72
CA VAL A 353 -46.64 -32.77 -14.28
C VAL A 353 -48.08 -32.58 -14.78
N PRO A 354 -48.71 -31.40 -14.68
CA PRO A 354 -50.09 -31.21 -15.18
C PRO A 354 -50.24 -31.37 -16.70
N TRP A 355 -49.18 -31.18 -17.49
CA TRP A 355 -49.21 -31.42 -18.94
C TRP A 355 -49.05 -32.91 -19.30
N LEU A 356 -48.34 -33.67 -18.47
CA LEU A 356 -48.12 -35.11 -18.66
C LEU A 356 -49.26 -35.95 -18.08
N ALA A 357 -49.90 -35.47 -17.01
CA ALA A 357 -51.06 -36.12 -16.41
C ALA A 357 -52.33 -35.73 -17.20
N LEU A 358 -52.79 -36.62 -18.07
CA LEU A 358 -54.00 -36.47 -18.91
C LEU A 358 -55.33 -36.46 -18.12
N ALA A 359 -55.34 -36.08 -16.84
CA ALA A 359 -56.51 -36.15 -15.99
C ALA A 359 -56.59 -35.03 -14.93
N ALA A 360 -57.75 -34.36 -14.94
CA ALA A 360 -58.33 -33.43 -13.97
C ALA A 360 -57.63 -32.07 -13.74
N GLU A 361 -58.40 -30.99 -13.90
CA GLU A 361 -58.02 -29.61 -13.59
C GLU A 361 -57.72 -29.43 -12.09
N GLN A 362 -56.49 -29.71 -11.69
CA GLN A 362 -55.99 -29.38 -10.35
C GLN A 362 -55.49 -27.92 -10.34
N PRO A 363 -55.83 -27.11 -9.32
CA PRO A 363 -55.35 -25.73 -9.23
C PRO A 363 -53.83 -25.72 -8.98
N PHE A 364 -53.07 -25.21 -9.95
CA PHE A 364 -51.61 -25.06 -9.82
C PHE A 364 -51.27 -23.86 -8.91
N PRO A 365 -50.40 -24.03 -7.90
CA PRO A 365 -50.04 -22.97 -6.95
C PRO A 365 -49.08 -21.94 -7.57
N ARG A 366 -49.59 -21.11 -8.49
CA ARG A 366 -48.82 -20.13 -9.28
C ARG A 366 -47.96 -19.20 -8.44
N ALA A 367 -48.49 -18.69 -7.32
CA ALA A 367 -47.76 -17.76 -6.47
C ALA A 367 -46.53 -18.39 -5.82
N SER A 368 -46.68 -19.59 -5.24
CA SER A 368 -45.57 -20.34 -4.63
C SER A 368 -44.53 -20.77 -5.67
N PHE A 369 -44.98 -21.14 -6.87
CA PHE A 369 -44.09 -21.43 -8.00
C PHE A 369 -43.26 -20.19 -8.38
N TYR A 370 -43.88 -19.06 -8.71
CA TYR A 370 -43.12 -17.87 -9.08
C TYR A 370 -42.19 -17.37 -7.96
N LEU A 371 -42.59 -17.51 -6.70
CA LEU A 371 -41.74 -17.16 -5.56
C LEU A 371 -40.51 -18.09 -5.46
N LEU A 372 -40.70 -19.39 -5.65
CA LEU A 372 -39.62 -20.37 -5.64
C LEU A 372 -38.67 -20.13 -6.83
N GLY A 373 -39.21 -19.92 -8.03
CA GLY A 373 -38.40 -19.61 -9.22
C GLY A 373 -37.60 -18.31 -9.07
N ALA A 374 -38.20 -17.26 -8.47
CA ALA A 374 -37.49 -16.03 -8.16
C ALA A 374 -36.37 -16.25 -7.13
N LEU A 375 -36.60 -17.07 -6.11
CA LEU A 375 -35.58 -17.45 -5.13
C LEU A 375 -34.44 -18.25 -5.77
N CYS A 376 -34.77 -19.25 -6.60
CA CYS A 376 -33.79 -20.03 -7.37
C CYS A 376 -32.93 -19.11 -8.24
N PHE A 377 -33.56 -18.18 -8.97
CA PHE A 377 -32.85 -17.20 -9.79
C PHE A 377 -31.92 -16.30 -8.96
N ALA A 378 -32.39 -15.79 -7.82
CA ALA A 378 -31.58 -14.94 -6.94
C ALA A 378 -30.38 -15.71 -6.35
N ILE A 379 -30.57 -16.97 -5.94
CA ILE A 379 -29.48 -17.85 -5.48
C ILE A 379 -28.47 -18.07 -6.62
N LEU A 380 -28.93 -18.39 -7.83
CA LEU A 380 -28.06 -18.61 -8.98
C LEU A 380 -27.26 -17.37 -9.36
N LEU A 381 -27.92 -16.21 -9.40
CA LEU A 381 -27.28 -14.94 -9.70
C LEU A 381 -26.21 -14.59 -8.66
N SER A 382 -26.56 -14.63 -7.37
CA SER A 382 -25.64 -14.31 -6.27
C SER A 382 -24.46 -15.28 -6.20
N THR A 383 -24.70 -16.58 -6.28
CA THR A 383 -23.63 -17.59 -6.26
C THR A 383 -22.73 -17.51 -7.49
N SER A 384 -23.27 -17.18 -8.67
CA SER A 384 -22.47 -16.95 -9.88
C SER A 384 -21.56 -15.73 -9.71
N MET A 385 -22.09 -14.61 -9.19
CA MET A 385 -21.28 -13.42 -8.90
C MET A 385 -20.18 -13.71 -7.88
N LEU A 386 -20.51 -14.41 -6.79
CA LEU A 386 -19.53 -14.84 -5.78
C LEU A 386 -18.47 -15.77 -6.37
N TYR A 387 -18.85 -16.72 -7.22
CA TYR A 387 -17.92 -17.63 -7.87
C TYR A 387 -16.92 -16.88 -8.78
N LEU A 388 -17.40 -15.93 -9.59
CA LEU A 388 -16.55 -15.08 -10.43
C LEU A 388 -15.59 -14.23 -9.58
N PHE A 389 -16.11 -13.65 -8.49
CA PHE A 389 -15.33 -12.86 -7.57
C PHE A 389 -14.20 -13.70 -6.92
N TYR A 390 -14.54 -14.83 -6.28
CA TYR A 390 -13.54 -15.71 -5.66
C TYR A 390 -12.57 -16.30 -6.68
N THR A 391 -12.99 -16.51 -7.92
CA THR A 391 -12.07 -16.94 -9.00
C THR A 391 -11.06 -15.85 -9.34
N THR A 392 -11.45 -14.58 -9.31
CA THR A 392 -10.56 -13.45 -9.56
C THR A 392 -9.56 -13.28 -8.41
N GLU A 393 -10.04 -13.36 -7.17
CA GLU A 393 -9.21 -13.34 -5.95
C GLU A 393 -8.19 -14.48 -5.94
N LEU A 394 -8.61 -15.71 -6.28
CA LEU A 394 -7.70 -16.85 -6.38
C LEU A 394 -6.60 -16.65 -7.40
N LYS A 395 -6.92 -16.11 -8.58
CA LYS A 395 -5.90 -15.84 -9.61
C LYS A 395 -4.90 -14.79 -9.14
N ALA A 396 -5.35 -13.75 -8.43
CA ALA A 396 -4.46 -12.73 -7.88
C ALA A 396 -3.55 -13.30 -6.78
N LEU A 397 -4.11 -14.06 -5.83
CA LEU A 397 -3.35 -14.74 -4.78
C LEU A 397 -2.34 -15.74 -5.37
N GLN A 398 -2.74 -16.52 -6.39
CA GLN A 398 -1.87 -17.51 -7.02
C GLN A 398 -0.75 -16.84 -7.79
N GLY A 399 -1.05 -15.75 -8.52
CA GLY A 399 -0.04 -14.95 -9.20
C GLY A 399 0.98 -14.34 -8.24
N ALA A 400 0.53 -13.84 -7.09
CA ALA A 400 1.41 -13.34 -6.04
C ALA A 400 2.29 -14.46 -5.43
N GLU A 401 1.71 -15.63 -5.15
CA GLU A 401 2.46 -16.80 -4.64
C GLU A 401 3.55 -17.25 -5.63
N ASP A 402 3.22 -17.30 -6.92
CA ASP A 402 4.15 -17.67 -7.98
C ASP A 402 5.33 -16.67 -8.07
N GLN A 403 5.04 -15.36 -7.98
CA GLN A 403 6.06 -14.31 -7.94
C GLN A 403 6.95 -14.45 -6.70
N MET A 404 6.36 -14.69 -5.52
CA MET A 404 7.11 -14.88 -4.28
C MET A 404 8.01 -16.11 -4.36
N ARG A 405 7.54 -17.21 -4.96
CA ARG A 405 8.36 -18.40 -5.19
C ARG A 405 9.56 -18.12 -6.09
N LEU A 406 9.40 -17.37 -7.17
CA LEU A 406 10.50 -16.96 -8.04
C LEU A 406 11.49 -16.06 -7.29
N ALA A 407 10.99 -15.11 -6.51
CA ALA A 407 11.81 -14.22 -5.70
C ALA A 407 12.63 -14.98 -4.65
N ILE A 408 12.04 -15.93 -3.92
CA ILE A 408 12.75 -16.78 -2.96
C ILE A 408 13.89 -17.52 -3.64
N GLY A 409 13.65 -18.12 -4.82
CA GLY A 409 14.69 -18.79 -5.59
C GLY A 409 15.86 -17.87 -5.91
N SER A 410 15.58 -16.66 -6.41
CA SER A 410 16.61 -15.66 -6.71
C SER A 410 17.36 -15.17 -5.46
N LEU A 411 16.66 -14.94 -4.35
CA LEU A 411 17.27 -14.49 -3.10
C LEU A 411 18.18 -15.58 -2.50
N GLN A 412 17.76 -16.85 -2.54
CA GLN A 412 18.56 -17.98 -2.08
C GLN A 412 19.81 -18.19 -2.96
N GLU A 413 19.70 -17.98 -4.26
CA GLU A 413 20.85 -18.02 -5.16
C GLU A 413 21.88 -16.95 -4.79
N LYS A 414 21.43 -15.71 -4.59
CA LYS A 414 22.27 -14.61 -4.11
C LYS A 414 22.93 -14.93 -2.77
N LEU A 415 22.18 -15.50 -1.83
CA LEU A 415 22.69 -15.86 -0.51
C LEU A 415 23.83 -16.88 -0.62
N LYS A 416 23.66 -17.93 -1.43
CA LYS A 416 24.71 -18.94 -1.69
C LYS A 416 25.97 -18.34 -2.32
N THR A 417 25.81 -17.38 -3.24
CA THR A 417 26.97 -16.72 -3.87
C THR A 417 27.79 -15.87 -2.89
N LEU A 418 27.17 -15.34 -1.82
CA LEU A 418 27.89 -14.63 -0.76
C LEU A 418 28.64 -15.57 0.18
N GLU A 419 28.09 -16.77 0.43
CA GLU A 419 28.70 -17.79 1.29
C GLU A 419 29.87 -18.53 0.63
N THR A 420 29.99 -18.49 -0.69
CA THR A 420 31.11 -19.10 -1.44
C THR A 420 32.05 -18.04 -2.02
N PRO A 421 33.20 -17.74 -1.36
CA PRO A 421 34.17 -16.83 -1.94
C PRO A 421 34.72 -17.46 -3.23
N GLN A 422 34.61 -16.74 -4.35
CA GLN A 422 35.30 -17.09 -5.60
C GLN A 422 36.80 -17.26 -5.29
N LYS A 423 37.31 -18.49 -5.43
CA LYS A 423 38.76 -18.71 -5.60
C LYS A 423 39.14 -18.00 -6.90
N SER A 424 39.89 -16.92 -6.80
CA SER A 424 40.56 -16.31 -7.95
C SER A 424 41.41 -17.38 -8.65
N PRO A 425 41.44 -17.43 -9.99
CA PRO A 425 42.39 -18.29 -10.68
C PRO A 425 43.79 -17.76 -10.37
N ALA A 426 44.62 -18.60 -9.75
CA ALA A 426 46.00 -18.30 -9.45
C ALA A 426 46.69 -17.85 -10.75
N ARG A 427 47.31 -16.66 -10.73
CA ARG A 427 48.29 -16.26 -11.74
C ARG A 427 49.36 -17.36 -11.79
N CYS A 428 49.48 -18.05 -12.92
CA CYS A 428 50.71 -18.74 -13.27
C CYS A 428 51.83 -17.70 -13.26
N VAL A 429 52.68 -17.75 -12.25
CA VAL A 429 53.98 -17.11 -12.28
C VAL A 429 54.91 -18.08 -13.00
N ASP A 430 55.21 -17.79 -14.25
CA ASP A 430 56.28 -18.45 -14.98
C ASP A 430 57.61 -18.18 -14.25
N SER A 431 58.16 -19.22 -13.64
CA SER A 431 59.53 -19.22 -13.13
C SER A 431 60.49 -19.45 -14.29
N ASN A 432 60.90 -18.38 -14.98
CA ASN A 432 62.09 -18.43 -15.81
C ASN A 432 63.33 -18.33 -14.93
N THR A 433 63.99 -19.48 -14.81
CA THR A 433 65.35 -19.70 -14.32
C THR A 433 66.35 -18.87 -15.10
N GLU A 434 67.04 -17.95 -14.42
CA GLU A 434 68.36 -17.47 -14.84
C GLU A 434 69.39 -18.54 -14.48
N HIS A 435 70.17 -18.97 -15.47
CA HIS A 435 71.47 -19.61 -15.26
C HIS A 435 72.57 -18.66 -15.75
N PRO A 436 73.70 -18.57 -15.04
CA PRO A 436 74.83 -17.72 -15.41
C PRO A 436 75.80 -18.46 -16.36
N ASP A 437 76.77 -17.70 -16.85
CA ASP A 437 78.01 -18.06 -17.55
C ASP A 437 78.01 -17.89 -19.08
N GLY A 438 78.86 -16.95 -19.54
CA GLY A 438 79.25 -16.75 -20.94
C GLY A 438 79.55 -15.32 -21.30
#